data_AF-A0A3B9RC93-F1
#
_entry.id   AF-A0A3B9RC93-F1
#
_cell.length_a   1.000
_cell.length_b   1.000
_cell.length_c   1.000
_cell.angle_alpha   90.00
_cell.angle_beta   90.00
_cell.angle_gamma   90.00
#
_symmetry.space_group_name_H-M   'P 1'
#
loop_
_entity.id
_entity.type
_entity.pdbx_description
1 polymer ?
#
loop_
_entity_poly.entity_id
_entity_poly.type
_entity_poly.pdbx_seq_one_letter_code
_entity_poly.pdbx_strand_id
1 'polypeptide(L)'
;MGKAITTTRAQESTNAIERMYITMRHLFNRGFYKPNGVSGEALKNALLQLRPEIYGSVGEEKAELNGLIYVLERLPEGIEQCSFINLTSDEGYGISHINPIIPPKRRRNCYRIDEEQMNIEITRGRSDIYDIL
;
A
#
# COMPACT_ATOMS: atom_id res chain seq x y z
N MET A 1 11.88 22.90 -36.83
CA MET A 1 12.14 21.71 -35.99
C MET A 1 11.68 22.03 -34.58
N GLY A 2 10.57 21.42 -34.15
CA GLY A 2 10.06 21.60 -32.78
C GLY A 2 11.06 21.01 -31.78
N LYS A 3 11.46 21.81 -30.79
CA LYS A 3 12.35 21.38 -29.71
C LYS A 3 11.66 20.25 -28.96
N ALA A 4 12.20 19.04 -29.01
CA ALA A 4 11.69 17.92 -28.22
C ALA A 4 11.76 18.34 -26.74
N ILE A 5 10.60 18.47 -26.11
CA ILE A 5 10.52 18.77 -24.68
C ILE A 5 10.89 17.47 -23.97
N THR A 6 12.14 17.34 -23.56
CA THR A 6 12.59 16.21 -22.75
C THR A 6 11.97 16.35 -21.37
N THR A 7 11.11 15.42 -20.99
CA THR A 7 10.51 15.37 -19.66
C THR A 7 11.60 15.09 -18.63
N THR A 8 11.56 15.80 -17.49
CA THR A 8 12.49 15.51 -16.40
C THR A 8 12.01 14.28 -15.62
N ARG A 9 12.93 13.55 -14.99
CA ARG A 9 12.59 12.42 -14.11
C ARG A 9 11.59 12.80 -13.02
N ALA A 10 11.69 14.04 -12.51
CA ALA A 10 10.74 14.57 -11.53
C ALA A 10 9.33 14.69 -12.12
N GLN A 11 9.19 15.21 -13.34
CA GLN A 11 7.90 15.26 -14.04
C GLN A 11 7.34 13.87 -14.33
N GLU A 12 8.19 12.93 -14.74
CA GLU A 12 7.79 11.54 -14.97
C GLU A 12 7.29 10.87 -13.69
N SER A 13 7.94 11.14 -12.55
CA SER A 13 7.53 10.62 -11.24
C SER A 13 6.20 11.20 -10.80
N THR A 14 6.01 12.52 -10.91
CA THR A 14 4.73 13.17 -10.59
C THR A 14 3.59 12.61 -11.44
N ASN A 15 3.80 12.49 -12.75
CA ASN A 15 2.81 11.93 -13.66
C ASN A 15 2.48 10.46 -13.33
N ALA A 16 3.47 9.66 -12.92
CA ALA A 16 3.26 8.28 -12.50
C ALA A 16 2.43 8.19 -11.22
N ILE A 17 2.72 9.04 -10.22
CA ILE A 17 1.96 9.11 -8.96
C ILE A 17 0.50 9.50 -9.24
N GLU A 18 0.26 10.53 -10.06
CA GLU A 18 -1.10 10.96 -10.41
C GLU A 18 -1.87 9.85 -11.12
N ARG A 19 -1.24 9.16 -12.08
CA ARG A 19 -1.86 8.02 -12.78
C ARG A 19 -2.18 6.88 -11.82
N MET A 20 -1.27 6.54 -10.90
CA MET A 20 -1.52 5.52 -9.88
C MET A 20 -2.72 5.91 -9.02
N TYR A 21 -2.74 7.13 -8.49
CA TYR A 21 -3.81 7.63 -7.63
C TYR A 21 -5.18 7.56 -8.32
N ILE A 22 -5.27 8.06 -9.57
CA ILE A 22 -6.51 8.02 -10.35
C ILE A 22 -6.94 6.57 -10.60
N THR A 23 -6.00 5.70 -10.98
CA THR A 23 -6.31 4.28 -11.26
C THR A 23 -6.78 3.55 -10.00
N MET A 24 -6.12 3.77 -8.86
CA MET A 24 -6.53 3.23 -7.56
C MET A 24 -7.93 3.71 -7.18
N ARG A 25 -8.22 5.00 -7.35
CA ARG A 25 -9.56 5.55 -7.08
C ARG A 25 -10.64 4.89 -7.93
N HIS A 26 -10.36 4.62 -9.21
CA HIS A 26 -11.28 3.87 -10.07
C HIS A 26 -11.45 2.42 -9.62
N LEU A 27 -10.40 1.76 -9.16
CA LEU A 27 -10.47 0.40 -8.61
C LEU A 27 -11.31 0.35 -7.33
N PHE A 28 -11.09 1.28 -6.40
CA PHE A 28 -11.87 1.39 -5.17
C PHE A 28 -13.34 1.61 -5.47
N ASN A 29 -13.68 2.55 -6.35
CA ASN A 29 -15.08 2.80 -6.74
C ASN A 29 -15.74 1.59 -7.43
N ARG A 30 -14.95 0.71 -8.07
CA ARG A 30 -15.45 -0.47 -8.76
C ARG A 30 -15.66 -1.67 -7.84
N GLY A 31 -14.99 -1.71 -6.68
CA GLY A 31 -15.13 -2.76 -5.67
C GLY A 31 -14.51 -4.10 -6.05
N PHE A 32 -13.74 -4.20 -7.15
CA PHE A 32 -12.98 -5.41 -7.47
C PHE A 32 -11.70 -5.08 -8.24
N TYR A 33 -10.67 -5.91 -8.04
CA TYR A 33 -9.36 -5.77 -8.68
C TYR A 33 -8.97 -7.04 -9.44
N LYS A 34 -8.54 -6.87 -10.71
CA LYS A 34 -7.94 -7.94 -11.52
C LYS A 34 -6.49 -7.53 -11.85
N PRO A 35 -5.47 -8.16 -11.25
CA PRO A 35 -4.06 -7.81 -11.49
C PRO A 35 -3.63 -7.85 -12.95
N ASN A 36 -4.13 -8.83 -13.72
CA ASN A 36 -3.83 -8.97 -15.15
C ASN A 36 -4.82 -8.21 -16.05
N GLY A 37 -5.69 -7.38 -15.49
CA GLY A 37 -6.62 -6.53 -16.23
C GLY A 37 -6.02 -5.17 -16.57
N VAL A 38 -6.77 -4.35 -17.31
CA VAL A 38 -6.34 -3.01 -17.76
C VAL A 38 -5.87 -2.12 -16.61
N SER A 39 -6.61 -2.09 -15.50
CA SER A 39 -6.23 -1.29 -14.33
C SER A 39 -4.99 -1.83 -13.60
N GLY A 40 -4.79 -3.15 -13.56
CA GLY A 40 -3.61 -3.75 -12.96
C GLY A 40 -2.36 -3.54 -13.81
N GLU A 41 -2.48 -3.67 -15.14
CA GLU A 41 -1.46 -3.29 -16.11
C GLU A 41 -1.08 -1.80 -15.98
N ALA A 42 -2.07 -0.92 -15.87
CA ALA A 42 -1.84 0.52 -15.69
C ALA A 42 -1.09 0.83 -14.39
N LEU A 43 -1.47 0.21 -13.27
CA LEU A 43 -0.77 0.34 -12.00
C LEU A 43 0.67 -0.20 -12.08
N LYS A 44 0.86 -1.38 -12.67
CA LYS A 44 2.19 -1.99 -12.87
C LYS A 44 3.10 -1.06 -13.66
N ASN A 45 2.62 -0.52 -14.78
CA ASN A 45 3.41 0.36 -15.63
C ASN A 45 3.74 1.67 -14.92
N ALA A 46 2.80 2.24 -14.16
CA ALA A 46 3.04 3.45 -13.39
C ALA A 46 4.05 3.22 -12.25
N LEU A 47 3.99 2.07 -11.56
CA LEU A 47 4.98 1.66 -10.56
C LEU A 47 6.38 1.49 -11.18
N LEU A 48 6.47 0.82 -12.33
CA LEU A 48 7.74 0.64 -13.06
C LEU A 48 8.33 1.96 -13.56
N GLN A 49 7.48 2.95 -13.89
CA GLN A 49 7.92 4.30 -14.22
C GLN A 49 8.38 5.07 -12.98
N LEU A 50 7.66 4.95 -11.88
CA LEU A 50 7.96 5.66 -10.63
C LEU A 50 9.26 5.16 -9.97
N ARG A 51 9.54 3.85 -10.06
CA ARG A 51 10.68 3.17 -9.41
C ARG A 51 10.91 3.67 -7.97
N PRO A 52 9.93 3.49 -7.06
CA PRO A 52 10.04 4.01 -5.70
C PRO A 52 11.27 3.45 -4.99
N GLU A 53 12.05 4.31 -4.34
CA GLU A 53 13.26 3.92 -3.62
C GLU A 53 13.00 2.87 -2.53
N ILE A 54 11.80 2.90 -1.93
CA ILE A 54 11.36 1.94 -0.92
C ILE A 54 11.32 0.49 -1.43
N TYR A 55 11.23 0.30 -2.75
CA TYR A 55 11.25 -1.01 -3.39
C TYR A 55 12.60 -1.36 -4.00
N GLY A 56 13.65 -0.57 -3.79
CA GLY A 56 15.01 -0.89 -4.22
C GLY A 56 15.14 -1.01 -5.74
N SER A 57 15.42 -2.21 -6.24
CA SER A 57 15.80 -2.49 -7.64
C SER A 57 14.64 -2.68 -8.62
N VAL A 58 13.43 -2.22 -8.29
CA VAL A 58 12.23 -2.39 -9.15
C VAL A 58 12.50 -1.99 -10.61
N GLY A 59 12.21 -2.94 -11.52
CA GLY A 59 12.39 -2.81 -12.96
C GLY A 59 13.68 -3.43 -13.52
N GLU A 60 14.52 -4.04 -12.68
CA GLU A 60 15.68 -4.84 -13.11
C GLU A 60 15.28 -6.31 -13.37
N GLU A 61 16.05 -7.07 -14.16
CA GLU A 61 15.75 -8.48 -14.52
C GLU A 61 15.76 -9.45 -13.32
N LYS A 62 16.22 -9.00 -12.15
CA LYS A 62 16.26 -9.81 -10.93
C LYS A 62 14.98 -9.61 -10.12
N ALA A 63 14.39 -10.71 -9.65
CA ALA A 63 13.23 -10.66 -8.78
C ALA A 63 13.55 -9.93 -7.47
N GLU A 64 12.83 -8.84 -7.19
CA GLU A 64 13.09 -7.98 -6.03
C GLU A 64 12.37 -8.51 -4.78
N LEU A 65 13.01 -9.47 -4.12
CA LEU A 65 12.50 -10.14 -2.93
C LEU A 65 12.45 -9.21 -1.71
N ASN A 66 13.37 -8.24 -1.60
CA ASN A 66 13.48 -7.36 -0.43
C ASN A 66 12.30 -6.38 -0.33
N GLY A 67 11.85 -5.83 -1.46
CA GLY A 67 10.66 -4.98 -1.50
C GLY A 67 9.38 -5.73 -1.10
N LEU A 68 9.26 -7.00 -1.50
CA LEU A 68 8.12 -7.83 -1.08
C LEU A 68 8.20 -8.16 0.42
N ILE A 69 9.37 -8.53 0.93
CA ILE A 69 9.61 -8.76 2.37
C ILE A 69 9.28 -7.49 3.16
N TYR A 70 9.68 -6.32 2.68
CA TYR A 70 9.41 -5.03 3.32
C TYR A 70 7.92 -4.79 3.57
N VAL A 71 7.07 -5.11 2.59
CA VAL A 71 5.61 -4.98 2.71
C VAL A 71 5.06 -6.02 3.69
N LEU A 72 5.44 -7.30 3.51
CA LEU A 72 4.94 -8.41 4.33
C LEU A 72 5.32 -8.26 5.82
N GLU A 73 6.50 -7.74 6.12
CA GLU A 73 6.95 -7.54 7.49
C GLU A 73 6.24 -6.38 8.22
N ARG A 74 5.49 -5.54 7.50
CA ARG A 74 4.86 -4.31 8.04
C ARG A 74 3.34 -4.36 8.09
N LEU A 75 2.73 -5.22 7.30
CA LEU A 75 1.30 -5.43 7.30
C LEU A 75 0.91 -6.49 8.35
N PRO A 76 -0.24 -6.33 9.02
CA PRO A 76 -0.78 -7.36 9.90
C PRO A 76 -1.26 -8.56 9.08
N GLU A 77 -1.09 -9.76 9.64
CA GLU A 77 -1.58 -11.00 9.05
C GLU A 77 -3.11 -10.96 8.91
N GLY A 78 -3.63 -11.43 7.78
CA GLY A 78 -5.07 -11.47 7.50
C GLY A 78 -5.66 -10.16 6.97
N ILE A 79 -4.86 -9.09 6.82
CA ILE A 79 -5.33 -7.82 6.25
C ILE A 79 -5.87 -7.98 4.83
N GLU A 80 -5.36 -8.95 4.09
CA GLU A 80 -5.76 -9.25 2.71
C GLU A 80 -7.18 -9.81 2.59
N GLN A 81 -7.75 -10.26 3.71
CA GLN A 81 -9.11 -10.79 3.80
C GLN A 81 -10.12 -9.72 4.23
N CYS A 82 -9.64 -8.56 4.67
CA CYS A 82 -10.48 -7.47 5.16
C CYS A 82 -10.83 -6.49 4.04
N SER A 83 -12.11 -6.22 3.86
CA SER A 83 -12.63 -5.18 2.98
C SER A 83 -12.52 -3.78 3.62
N PHE A 84 -12.49 -3.71 4.95
CA PHE A 84 -12.50 -2.46 5.70
C PHE A 84 -11.33 -2.38 6.68
N ILE A 85 -10.51 -1.36 6.53
CA ILE A 85 -9.40 -1.06 7.43
C ILE A 85 -9.72 0.24 8.17
N ASN A 86 -9.96 0.15 9.48
CA ASN A 86 -10.24 1.30 10.33
C ASN A 86 -8.98 1.69 11.08
N LEU A 87 -8.66 2.98 11.04
CA LEU A 87 -7.52 3.54 11.77
C LEU A 87 -8.06 4.18 13.05
N THR A 88 -7.81 3.55 14.19
CA THR A 88 -8.35 3.96 15.49
C THR A 88 -7.23 4.43 16.40
N SER A 89 -7.56 5.25 17.39
CA SER A 89 -6.66 5.49 18.53
C SER A 89 -6.70 4.27 19.47
N ASP A 90 -5.95 4.29 20.58
CA ASP A 90 -6.10 3.29 21.64
C ASP A 90 -7.52 3.38 22.23
N GLU A 91 -8.40 2.48 21.77
CA GLU A 91 -9.79 2.37 22.21
C GLU A 91 -9.95 1.32 23.34
N GLY A 92 -8.86 0.78 23.90
CA GLY A 92 -8.93 -0.21 24.97
C GLY A 92 -9.33 -1.61 24.51
N TYR A 93 -9.16 -1.94 23.22
CA TYR A 93 -9.36 -3.31 22.70
C TYR A 93 -8.47 -4.36 23.40
N GLY A 94 -7.38 -3.95 24.05
CA GLY A 94 -6.56 -4.83 24.88
C GLY A 94 -7.29 -5.44 26.10
N ILE A 95 -8.49 -4.94 26.43
CA ILE A 95 -9.36 -5.46 27.50
C ILE A 95 -10.44 -6.41 26.94
N SER A 96 -10.57 -6.49 25.61
CA SER A 96 -11.55 -7.35 24.94
C SER A 96 -11.05 -8.80 24.82
N HIS A 97 -11.94 -9.73 24.46
CA HIS A 97 -11.58 -11.13 24.14
C HIS A 97 -10.86 -11.29 22.78
N ILE A 98 -10.52 -10.18 22.11
CA ILE A 98 -9.87 -10.18 20.80
C ILE A 98 -8.36 -10.10 20.99
N ASN A 99 -7.64 -11.10 20.47
CA ASN A 99 -6.19 -11.11 20.53
C ASN A 99 -5.60 -10.12 19.51
N PRO A 100 -4.60 -9.32 19.88
CA PRO A 100 -3.94 -8.41 18.94
C PRO A 100 -3.07 -9.18 17.94
N ILE A 101 -3.11 -8.76 16.69
CA ILE A 101 -2.23 -9.14 15.59
C ILE A 101 -1.16 -8.06 15.48
N ILE A 102 0.11 -8.42 15.65
CA ILE A 102 1.22 -7.45 15.69
C ILE A 102 2.17 -7.71 14.51
N PRO A 103 2.32 -6.75 13.56
CA PRO A 103 3.26 -6.90 12.46
C PRO A 103 4.73 -7.05 12.93
N PRO A 104 5.54 -7.92 12.30
CA PRO A 104 6.91 -8.22 12.74
C PRO A 104 7.84 -7.01 12.91
N LYS A 105 7.79 -6.04 11.98
CA LYS A 105 8.64 -4.83 11.98
C LYS A 105 7.93 -3.57 12.44
N ARG A 106 6.63 -3.66 12.77
CA ARG A 106 5.80 -2.55 13.24
C ARG A 106 4.97 -2.98 14.43
N ARG A 107 5.47 -2.68 15.62
CA ARG A 107 4.86 -3.03 16.91
C ARG A 107 3.64 -2.13 17.21
N ARG A 108 2.60 -2.25 16.41
CA ARG A 108 1.27 -1.66 16.64
C ARG A 108 0.27 -2.80 16.78
N ASN A 109 -0.77 -2.57 17.57
CA ASN A 109 -1.82 -3.58 17.71
C ASN A 109 -2.79 -3.43 16.54
N CYS A 110 -3.07 -4.54 15.88
CA CYS A 110 -4.16 -4.66 14.93
C CYS A 110 -5.16 -5.65 15.49
N TYR A 111 -6.45 -5.36 15.38
CA TYR A 111 -7.52 -6.20 15.89
C TYR A 111 -8.42 -6.59 14.73
N ARG A 112 -8.59 -7.89 14.53
CA ARG A 112 -9.58 -8.39 13.58
C ARG A 112 -10.93 -8.43 14.30
N ILE A 113 -11.84 -7.55 13.89
CA ILE A 113 -13.16 -7.42 14.53
C ILE A 113 -14.11 -8.50 14.00
N ASP A 114 -14.04 -8.75 12.69
CA ASP A 114 -14.79 -9.81 12.01
C ASP A 114 -14.06 -10.27 10.72
N GLU A 115 -14.77 -11.00 9.85
CA GLU A 115 -14.20 -11.52 8.60
C GLU A 115 -13.77 -10.41 7.64
N GLU A 116 -14.46 -9.27 7.63
CA GLU A 116 -14.29 -8.18 6.67
C GLU A 116 -13.59 -6.95 7.25
N GLN A 117 -13.51 -6.80 8.57
CA GLN A 117 -13.02 -5.60 9.24
C GLN A 117 -11.77 -5.84 10.09
N MET A 118 -10.77 -4.98 9.87
CA MET A 118 -9.58 -4.87 10.71
C MET A 118 -9.45 -3.44 11.26
N ASN A 119 -9.25 -3.32 12.57
CA ASN A 119 -8.91 -2.06 13.23
C ASN A 119 -7.40 -2.04 13.48
N ILE A 120 -6.73 -0.96 13.09
CA ILE A 120 -5.30 -0.76 13.31
C ILE A 120 -5.12 0.43 14.26
N GLU A 121 -4.46 0.18 15.38
CA GLU A 121 -4.18 1.18 16.39
C GLU A 121 -3.05 2.12 15.93
N ILE A 122 -3.32 3.42 15.91
CA ILE A 122 -2.40 4.47 15.48
C ILE A 122 -1.91 5.24 16.70
N THR A 123 -0.60 5.22 16.94
CA THR A 123 0.02 5.87 18.11
C THR A 123 0.91 7.05 17.72
N ARG A 124 1.48 7.06 16.50
CA ARG A 124 2.40 8.11 16.02
C ARG A 124 1.81 8.94 14.87
N GLY A 125 0.50 8.86 14.66
CA GLY A 125 -0.21 9.66 13.68
C GLY A 125 0.20 9.36 12.24
N ARG A 126 0.62 10.39 11.49
CA ARG A 126 0.80 10.32 10.02
C ARG A 126 1.81 9.26 9.55
N SER A 127 2.87 9.00 10.32
CA SER A 127 3.87 8.00 9.95
C SER A 127 3.28 6.59 9.87
N ASP A 128 2.35 6.26 10.78
CA ASP A 128 1.74 4.93 10.81
C ASP A 128 0.75 4.75 9.65
N ILE A 129 0.14 5.85 9.18
CA ILE A 129 -0.77 5.86 8.02
C ILE A 129 0.01 5.56 6.74
N TYR A 130 1.19 6.16 6.56
CA TYR A 130 2.05 5.86 5.39
C TYR A 130 2.60 4.43 5.37
N ASP A 131 2.65 3.76 6.51
CA ASP A 131 3.03 2.33 6.56
C ASP A 131 1.84 1.39 6.24
N ILE A 132 0.61 1.91 6.09
CA ILE A 132 -0.61 1.14 5.77
C ILE A 132 -1.06 1.40 4.32
N LEU A 133 -0.96 2.64 3.85
CA LEU A 133 -1.33 3.08 2.50
C LEU A 133 -0.24 2.79 1.46
#